data_AF-A0A537T3X1-F1
#
_entry.id   AF-A0A537T3X1-F1
#
_cell.length_a   1.000
_cell.length_b   1.000
_cell.length_c   1.000
_cell.angle_alpha   90.00
_cell.angle_beta   90.00
_cell.angle_gamma   90.00
#
_symmetry.space_group_name_H-M   'P 1'
#
loop_
_entity.id
_entity.type
_entity.pdbx_description
1 polymer ?
#
loop_
_entity_poly.entity_id
_entity_poly.type
_entity_poly.pdbx_seq_one_letter_code
_entity_poly.pdbx_strand_id
1 'polypeptide(L)'
;MTGTDQSPLNRYLVETYWPGVTESQLVATTRRASNAAVMLTTQGTEIRCVHAMLVSKDEVSFCLFEADSEHTVAEACHDAGLRFDRILQVIQIEAPTM
;
A
#
# COMPACT_ATOMS: atom_id res chain seq x y z
N MET A 1 32.76 -2.05 9.38
CA MET A 1 31.92 -0.84 9.37
C MET A 1 30.84 -1.09 8.34
N THR A 2 29.72 -1.68 8.75
CA THR A 2 28.65 -2.09 7.84
C THR A 2 27.33 -1.74 8.49
N GLY A 3 27.07 -0.44 8.62
CA GLY A 3 25.71 0.03 8.78
C GLY A 3 25.14 0.11 7.37
N THR A 4 24.25 -0.81 7.01
CA THR A 4 23.28 -0.54 5.95
C THR A 4 22.46 0.65 6.43
N ASP A 5 22.80 1.83 5.95
CA ASP A 5 21.94 3.01 6.04
C ASP A 5 20.77 2.78 5.09
N GLN A 6 19.85 1.91 5.48
CA GLN A 6 18.57 1.80 4.79
C GLN A 6 17.83 3.09 5.09
N SER A 7 17.89 4.04 4.15
CA SER A 7 16.94 5.14 4.12
C SER A 7 15.53 4.56 4.21
N PRO A 8 14.64 5.12 5.05
CA PRO A 8 13.29 4.60 5.16
C PRO A 8 12.62 4.62 3.79
N LEU A 9 11.98 3.51 3.41
CA LEU A 9 11.24 3.40 2.17
C LEU A 9 10.22 4.53 2.04
N ASN A 10 10.01 4.98 0.80
CA ASN A 10 8.99 5.97 0.51
C ASN A 10 7.60 5.39 0.82
N ARG A 11 6.69 6.24 1.30
CA ARG A 11 5.31 5.85 1.55
C ARG A 11 4.42 6.28 0.40
N TYR A 12 3.59 5.37 -0.07
CA TYR A 12 2.66 5.59 -1.16
C TYR A 12 1.25 5.23 -0.74
N LEU A 13 0.32 6.16 -0.96
CA LEU A 13 -1.10 5.95 -0.76
C LEU A 13 -1.76 5.62 -2.10
N VAL A 14 -2.32 4.42 -2.19
CA VAL A 14 -3.13 3.98 -3.33
C VAL A 14 -4.58 4.35 -3.05
N GLU A 15 -5.16 5.20 -3.88
CA GLU A 15 -6.54 5.67 -3.80
C GLU A 15 -7.41 4.88 -4.79
N THR A 16 -8.59 4.45 -4.37
CA THR A 16 -9.55 3.73 -5.22
C THR A 16 -10.98 4.11 -4.87
N TYR A 17 -11.68 4.74 -5.80
CA TYR A 17 -13.12 4.89 -5.78
C TYR A 17 -13.77 3.53 -6.06
N TRP A 18 -14.43 2.98 -5.05
CA TRP A 18 -15.02 1.65 -5.07
C TRP A 18 -16.44 1.68 -4.46
N PRO A 19 -17.45 2.08 -5.27
CA PRO A 19 -18.84 2.13 -4.85
C PRO A 19 -19.35 0.81 -4.28
N GLY A 20 -20.04 0.90 -3.15
CA GLY A 20 -20.64 -0.26 -2.47
C GLY A 20 -19.64 -1.30 -1.92
N VAL A 21 -18.35 -0.98 -1.83
CA VAL A 21 -17.36 -1.90 -1.24
C VAL A 21 -17.69 -2.19 0.23
N THR A 22 -17.55 -3.47 0.60
CA THR A 22 -17.69 -3.91 1.99
C THR A 22 -16.33 -3.98 2.67
N GLU A 23 -16.32 -3.89 4.01
CA GLU A 23 -15.11 -4.12 4.81
C GLU A 23 -14.47 -5.48 4.50
N SER A 24 -15.26 -6.54 4.34
CA SER A 24 -14.76 -7.88 4.00
C SER A 24 -14.09 -7.94 2.62
N GLN A 25 -14.62 -7.20 1.63
CA GLN A 25 -14.00 -7.08 0.31
C GLN A 25 -12.70 -6.29 0.36
N LEU A 26 -12.63 -5.23 1.17
CA LEU A 26 -11.39 -4.50 1.40
C LEU A 26 -10.35 -5.39 2.07
N VAL A 27 -10.70 -6.10 3.16
CA VAL A 27 -9.79 -7.05 3.83
C VAL A 27 -9.26 -8.11 2.87
N ALA A 28 -10.12 -8.70 2.03
CA ALA A 28 -9.70 -9.68 1.04
C ALA A 28 -8.73 -9.08 0.00
N THR A 29 -8.94 -7.83 -0.40
CA THR A 29 -8.10 -7.10 -1.36
C THR A 29 -6.76 -6.72 -0.75
N THR A 30 -6.75 -6.21 0.48
CA THR A 30 -5.52 -5.93 1.25
C THR A 30 -4.70 -7.20 1.44
N ARG A 31 -5.33 -8.35 1.72
CA ARG A 31 -4.62 -9.64 1.80
C ARG A 31 -3.92 -10.02 0.49
N ARG A 32 -4.58 -9.83 -0.66
CA ARG A 32 -3.95 -10.07 -1.97
C ARG A 32 -2.78 -9.11 -2.21
N ALA A 33 -2.95 -7.83 -1.89
CA ALA A 33 -1.90 -6.82 -1.99
C ALA A 33 -0.68 -7.16 -1.11
N SER A 34 -0.91 -7.56 0.15
CA SER A 34 0.17 -8.02 1.03
C SER A 34 0.89 -9.25 0.48
N ASN A 35 0.16 -10.22 -0.07
CA ASN A 35 0.77 -11.41 -0.67
C ASN A 35 1.61 -11.07 -1.92
N ALA A 36 1.12 -10.18 -2.78
CA ALA A 36 1.87 -9.71 -3.95
C ALA A 36 3.16 -8.98 -3.52
N ALA A 37 3.07 -8.10 -2.52
CA ALA A 37 4.24 -7.42 -1.97
C ALA A 37 5.26 -8.40 -1.38
N VAL A 38 4.81 -9.45 -0.69
CA VAL A 38 5.69 -10.53 -0.20
C VAL A 38 6.38 -11.23 -1.37
N MET A 39 5.65 -11.58 -2.43
CA MET A 39 6.23 -12.22 -3.63
C MET A 39 7.30 -11.34 -4.28
N LEU A 40 7.04 -10.06 -4.49
CA LEU A 40 8.01 -9.11 -5.03
C LEU A 40 9.23 -8.96 -4.11
N THR A 41 9.01 -8.94 -2.79
CA THR A 41 10.10 -8.93 -1.81
C THR A 41 10.98 -10.18 -1.92
N THR A 42 10.40 -11.36 -2.13
CA THR A 42 11.20 -12.58 -2.36
C THR A 42 12.01 -12.55 -3.66
N GLN A 43 11.64 -11.70 -4.61
CA GLN A 43 12.34 -11.48 -5.88
C GLN A 43 13.37 -10.35 -5.81
N GLY A 44 13.50 -9.67 -4.66
CA GLY A 44 14.50 -8.63 -4.42
C GLY A 44 13.96 -7.20 -4.46
N THR A 45 12.65 -7.01 -4.66
CA THR A 45 12.02 -5.68 -4.70
C THR A 45 11.53 -5.27 -3.32
N GLU A 46 12.02 -4.15 -2.78
CA GLU A 46 11.64 -3.69 -1.44
C GLU A 46 10.24 -3.06 -1.42
N ILE A 47 9.22 -3.83 -1.00
CA ILE A 47 7.83 -3.36 -0.88
C ILE A 47 7.06 -4.02 0.26
N ARG A 48 6.18 -3.25 0.93
CA ARG A 48 5.22 -3.75 1.94
C ARG A 48 3.88 -3.06 1.81
N CYS A 49 2.78 -3.82 1.95
CA CYS A 49 1.45 -3.27 2.18
C CYS A 49 1.24 -3.11 3.70
N VAL A 50 1.10 -1.87 4.19
CA VAL A 50 1.18 -1.53 5.61
C VAL A 50 -0.20 -1.39 6.24
N HIS A 51 -1.12 -0.64 5.60
CA HIS A 51 -2.45 -0.36 6.11
C HIS A 51 -3.47 -0.29 4.98
N ALA A 52 -4.74 -0.49 5.32
CA ALA A 52 -5.85 -0.14 4.45
C ALA A 52 -6.95 0.57 5.24
N MET A 53 -7.64 1.50 4.58
CA MET A 53 -8.71 2.31 5.15
C MET A 53 -9.87 2.36 4.17
N LEU A 54 -11.10 2.36 4.70
CA LEU A 54 -12.32 2.60 3.92
C LEU A 54 -12.99 3.86 4.44
N VAL A 55 -13.21 4.82 3.56
CA VAL A 55 -14.05 5.99 3.83
C VAL A 55 -15.44 5.71 3.25
N SER A 56 -16.26 4.99 4.01
CA SER A 56 -17.53 4.44 3.50
C SER A 56 -18.48 5.50 2.94
N LYS A 57 -18.42 6.74 3.45
CA LYS A 57 -19.28 7.84 2.99
C LYS A 57 -18.88 8.34 1.59
N ASP A 58 -17.58 8.34 1.30
CA ASP A 58 -17.03 8.84 0.04
C ASP A 58 -16.85 7.69 -0.97
N GLU A 59 -17.08 6.45 -0.52
CA GLU A 59 -16.88 5.22 -1.28
C GLU A 59 -15.44 5.08 -1.81
N VAL A 60 -14.48 5.62 -1.07
CA VAL A 60 -13.06 5.56 -1.40
C VAL A 60 -12.35 4.65 -0.41
N SER A 61 -11.54 3.74 -0.94
CA SER A 61 -10.59 2.97 -0.16
C SER A 61 -9.16 3.46 -0.40
N PHE A 62 -8.34 3.34 0.64
CA PHE A 62 -6.92 3.67 0.60
C PHE A 62 -6.11 2.47 1.05
N CYS A 63 -5.04 2.15 0.33
CA CYS A 63 -4.01 1.20 0.78
C CYS A 63 -2.66 1.93 0.87
N LEU A 64 -2.01 1.84 2.03
CA LEU A 64 -0.70 2.41 2.25
C LEU A 64 0.37 1.36 1.98
N PHE A 65 1.31 1.70 1.10
CA PHE A 65 2.50 0.91 0.81
C PHE A 65 3.76 1.63 1.24
N GLU A 66 4.77 0.88 1.62
CA GLU A 66 6.16 1.32 1.70
C GLU A 66 6.91 0.66 0.55
N ALA A 67 7.55 1.45 -0.31
CA ALA A 67 8.28 0.96 -1.48
C ALA A 67 9.40 1.92 -1.89
N ASP A 68 10.29 1.47 -2.77
CA ASP A 68 11.33 2.32 -3.36
C ASP A 68 10.74 3.38 -4.31
N SER A 69 9.70 3.01 -5.07
CA SER A 69 9.12 3.80 -6.14
C SER A 69 7.60 3.59 -6.29
N GLU A 70 6.94 4.55 -6.95
CA GLU A 70 5.54 4.43 -7.37
C GLU A 70 5.32 3.24 -8.32
N HIS A 71 6.30 2.95 -9.19
CA HIS A 71 6.23 1.86 -10.16
C HIS A 71 6.10 0.50 -9.47
N THR A 72 6.91 0.26 -8.44
CA THR A 72 6.87 -0.94 -7.61
C THR A 72 5.50 -1.15 -6.95
N VAL A 73 4.85 -0.07 -6.53
CA VAL A 73 3.49 -0.13 -5.96
C VAL A 73 2.46 -0.50 -7.03
N ALA A 74 2.60 0.06 -8.24
CA ALA A 74 1.74 -0.28 -9.36
C ALA A 74 1.87 -1.76 -9.76
N GLU A 75 3.08 -2.32 -9.78
CA GLU A 75 3.33 -3.74 -10.03
C GLU A 75 2.65 -4.62 -8.96
N ALA A 76 2.83 -4.32 -7.67
CA ALA A 76 2.17 -5.05 -6.60
C ALA A 76 0.64 -5.00 -6.70
N CYS A 77 0.09 -3.85 -7.08
CA CYS A 77 -1.35 -3.68 -7.28
C CYS A 77 -1.85 -4.50 -8.48
N HIS A 78 -1.09 -4.53 -9.58
CA HIS A 78 -1.38 -5.35 -10.75
C HIS A 78 -1.43 -6.84 -10.39
N ASP A 79 -0.39 -7.35 -9.73
CA ASP A 79 -0.27 -8.75 -9.31
C ASP A 79 -1.37 -9.17 -8.32
N ALA A 80 -1.83 -8.24 -7.48
CA ALA A 80 -2.92 -8.46 -6.55
C ALA A 80 -4.32 -8.39 -7.18
N GLY A 81 -4.43 -7.97 -8.45
CA GLY A 81 -5.68 -7.61 -9.09
C GLY A 81 -6.40 -6.46 -8.39
N LEU A 82 -5.65 -5.55 -7.77
CA LEU A 82 -6.14 -4.36 -7.09
C LEU A 82 -6.29 -3.24 -8.13
N ARG A 83 -7.52 -2.73 -8.29
CA ARG A 83 -7.77 -1.53 -9.10
C ARG A 83 -7.34 -0.31 -8.31
N PHE A 84 -6.79 0.70 -8.97
CA PHE A 84 -6.46 1.99 -8.37
C PHE A 84 -6.72 3.12 -9.35
N ASP A 85 -7.10 4.28 -8.82
CA ASP A 85 -7.26 5.51 -9.59
C ASP A 85 -5.98 6.35 -9.55
N ARG A 86 -5.31 6.37 -8.38
CA ARG A 86 -4.11 7.17 -8.15
C ARG A 86 -3.15 6.45 -7.21
N ILE A 87 -1.86 6.66 -7.43
CA ILE A 87 -0.80 6.33 -6.47
C ILE A 87 -0.13 7.66 -6.10
N LEU A 88 -0.02 7.94 -4.81
CA LEU A 88 0.43 9.22 -4.29
C LEU A 88 1.59 9.00 -3.32
N GLN A 89 2.75 9.61 -3.56
CA GLN A 89 3.77 9.66 -2.52
C GLN A 89 3.29 10.54 -1.36
N VAL A 90 3.40 10.05 -0.13
CA VAL A 90 2.89 10.72 1.07
C VAL A 90 3.93 10.73 2.19
N ILE A 91 3.81 11.73 3.07
CA ILE A 91 4.51 11.78 4.35
C ILE A 91 3.48 11.41 5.43
N GLN A 92 3.71 10.31 6.13
CA GLN A 92 2.88 9.90 7.27
C GLN A 92 3.53 10.38 8.57
N ILE A 93 2.77 11.12 9.37
CA ILE A 93 3.18 11.67 10.66
C ILE A 93 2.38 10.94 11.75
N GLU A 94 3.06 10.41 12.74
CA GLU A 94 2.42 9.79 13.91
C GLU A 94 1.95 10.86 14.89
N ALA A 95 0.80 10.65 15.53
CA ALA A 95 0.36 11.52 16.60
C ALA A 95 1.29 11.36 17.82
N PRO A 96 1.65 12.45 18.54
CA PRO A 96 2.43 12.34 19.76
C PRO A 96 1.72 11.44 20.78
N THR A 97 2.44 10.49 21.36
CA THR A 97 1.93 9.76 22.52
C THR A 97 2.03 10.68 23.74
N MET A 98 0.91 10.91 24.43
CA MET A 98 0.83 11.72 25.64
C MET A 98 1.29 10.93 26.87
#